data_AF-A0AAD3CHX1-F1
#
_entry.id   AF-A0AAD3CHX1-F1
#
_cell.length_a   1.000
_cell.length_b   1.000
_cell.length_c   1.000
_cell.angle_alpha   90.00
_cell.angle_beta   90.00
_cell.angle_gamma   90.00
#
_symmetry.space_group_name_H-M   'P 1'
#
loop_
_entity.id
_entity.type
_entity.pdbx_description
1 polymer ?
#
loop_
_entity_poly.entity_id
_entity_poly.type
_entity_poly.pdbx_seq_one_letter_code
_entity_poly.pdbx_strand_id
1 'polypeptide(L)'
;MMFLETLNSNGLIDFHLIPWDWRRAFEEASEMITMKVKEISNNDPLKKKIILISHSTGAMVTWPCVDKHPELFSNWMNMAGCLLIGSNVFLGEFLNGWDTPGMSFMKFLSKDAFFSFPGLYTYFPLQDEEIAGEGDAIMIDEHGHYHNVDYFDMRTWQKYNLGIFGWKDVVTAEEKKHLMHSLAAAKQFRKKYLFCNGKKYKPSALSRDIEDYQHIDIICYGSKSFPTHSNFEMKGSTCDVNKSKSTREGDGTLNFECWSKVPGGLKVKIEYAEEGSNHVALVDVKAHNLMLDIFFQQDSFTRKSASNLLGM
;
A
#
# COMPACT_ATOMS: atom_id res chain seq x y z
N MET A 1 -12.17 -13.98 1.56
CA MET A 1 -13.27 -13.46 2.39
C MET A 1 -14.04 -14.56 3.09
N MET A 2 -14.41 -15.65 2.40
CA MET A 2 -15.14 -16.78 3.00
C MET A 2 -14.56 -17.26 4.36
N PHE A 3 -13.23 -17.32 4.51
CA PHE A 3 -12.58 -17.64 5.80
C PHE A 3 -13.05 -16.76 6.98
N LEU A 4 -13.00 -15.42 6.84
CA LEU A 4 -13.39 -14.49 7.91
C LEU A 4 -14.91 -14.51 8.15
N GLU A 5 -15.68 -14.63 7.07
CA GLU A 5 -17.14 -14.72 7.13
C GLU A 5 -17.61 -16.01 7.83
N THR A 6 -16.93 -17.13 7.58
CA THR A 6 -17.16 -18.40 8.28
C THR A 6 -16.87 -18.28 9.78
N LEU A 7 -15.74 -17.68 10.17
CA LEU A 7 -15.44 -17.48 11.60
C LEU A 7 -16.47 -16.57 12.27
N ASN A 8 -16.87 -15.48 11.61
CA ASN A 8 -17.86 -14.54 12.13
C ASN A 8 -19.25 -15.14 12.28
N SER A 9 -19.74 -15.84 11.24
CA SER A 9 -21.05 -16.50 11.27
C SER A 9 -21.17 -17.60 12.34
N ASN A 10 -20.04 -18.15 12.80
CA ASN A 10 -19.97 -19.12 13.89
C ASN A 10 -19.69 -18.47 15.26
N GLY A 11 -19.69 -17.13 15.35
CA GLY A 11 -19.50 -16.39 16.60
C GLY A 11 -18.09 -16.49 17.18
N LEU A 12 -17.10 -16.90 16.38
CA LEU A 12 -15.72 -17.07 16.82
C LEU A 12 -14.94 -15.74 16.81
N ILE A 13 -15.34 -14.82 15.92
CA ILE A 13 -14.82 -13.46 15.84
C ILE A 13 -15.98 -12.50 15.60
N ASP A 14 -15.77 -11.22 15.88
CA ASP A 14 -16.65 -10.13 15.42
C ASP A 14 -15.96 -9.42 14.25
N PHE A 15 -16.40 -9.73 13.03
CA PHE A 15 -15.75 -9.30 11.80
C PHE A 15 -16.43 -8.06 11.19
N HIS A 16 -15.63 -7.01 11.00
CA HIS A 16 -16.05 -5.77 10.36
C HIS A 16 -15.27 -5.54 9.07
N LEU A 17 -15.99 -5.50 7.94
CA LEU A 17 -15.42 -5.09 6.66
C LEU A 17 -15.61 -3.57 6.48
N ILE A 18 -14.52 -2.84 6.25
CA ILE A 18 -14.56 -1.40 5.98
C ILE A 18 -14.23 -1.16 4.50
N PRO A 19 -15.26 -1.11 3.62
CA PRO A 19 -15.05 -0.77 2.21
C PRO A 19 -14.73 0.72 2.07
N TRP A 20 -13.92 1.05 1.06
CA TRP A 20 -13.57 2.43 0.74
C TRP A 20 -13.39 2.61 -0.77
N ASP A 21 -13.55 3.82 -1.26
CA ASP A 21 -13.41 4.13 -2.68
C ASP A 21 -11.94 4.45 -3.02
N TRP A 22 -11.24 3.47 -3.56
CA TRP A 22 -9.82 3.56 -3.91
C TRP A 22 -9.47 4.55 -5.02
N ARG A 23 -10.49 5.07 -5.72
CA ARG A 23 -10.32 6.09 -6.75
C ARG A 23 -10.13 7.48 -6.14
N ARG A 24 -10.64 7.70 -4.92
CA ARG A 24 -10.65 9.02 -4.25
C ARG A 24 -9.32 9.32 -3.56
N ALA A 25 -9.16 10.56 -3.11
CA ALA A 25 -7.99 10.96 -2.34
C ALA A 25 -7.86 10.15 -1.05
N PHE A 26 -6.65 9.71 -0.71
CA PHE A 26 -6.41 8.81 0.42
C PHE A 26 -6.70 9.45 1.78
N GLU A 27 -6.64 10.79 1.89
CA GLU A 27 -7.03 11.50 3.11
C GLU A 27 -8.49 11.19 3.47
N GLU A 28 -9.40 11.24 2.49
CA GLU A 28 -10.83 10.98 2.71
C GLU A 28 -11.07 9.54 3.19
N ALA A 29 -10.39 8.58 2.54
CA ALA A 29 -10.47 7.17 2.93
C ALA A 29 -9.94 6.95 4.35
N SER A 30 -8.81 7.57 4.69
CA SER A 30 -8.18 7.42 6.00
C SER A 30 -9.00 8.03 7.13
N GLU A 31 -9.62 9.19 6.91
CA GLU A 31 -10.54 9.81 7.87
C GLU A 31 -11.77 8.93 8.13
N MET A 32 -12.37 8.39 7.05
CA MET A 32 -13.52 7.49 7.15
C MET A 32 -13.17 6.20 7.91
N ILE A 33 -12.03 5.57 7.57
CA ILE A 33 -11.55 4.36 8.26
C ILE A 33 -11.33 4.65 9.74
N THR A 34 -10.68 5.77 10.07
CA THR A 34 -10.43 6.17 11.46
C THR A 34 -11.74 6.33 12.25
N MET A 35 -12.75 6.96 11.65
CA MET A 35 -14.06 7.10 12.28
C MET A 35 -14.71 5.74 12.54
N LYS A 36 -14.68 4.84 11.55
CA LYS A 36 -15.27 3.50 11.67
C LYS A 36 -14.58 2.63 12.71
N VAL A 37 -13.26 2.65 12.77
CA VAL A 37 -12.47 1.93 13.79
C VAL A 37 -12.82 2.43 15.19
N LYS A 38 -12.92 3.75 15.39
CA LYS A 38 -13.35 4.34 16.66
C LYS A 38 -14.77 3.95 17.04
N GLU A 39 -15.69 3.93 16.08
CA GLU A 39 -17.07 3.48 16.28
C GLU A 39 -17.11 2.03 16.77
N ILE A 40 -16.38 1.13 16.11
CA ILE A 40 -16.28 -0.30 16.50
C ILE A 40 -15.73 -0.43 17.92
N SER A 41 -14.60 0.23 18.24
CA SER A 41 -14.00 0.18 19.58
C SER A 41 -14.91 0.79 20.66
N ASN A 42 -15.63 1.86 20.34
CA ASN A 42 -16.55 2.49 21.27
C ASN A 42 -17.78 1.63 21.58
N ASN A 43 -18.24 0.86 20.61
CA ASN A 43 -19.41 -0.02 20.74
C ASN A 43 -19.06 -1.38 21.36
N ASP A 44 -17.78 -1.76 21.43
CA ASP A 44 -17.37 -2.98 22.14
C ASP A 44 -17.53 -2.81 23.67
N PRO A 45 -18.44 -3.56 24.33
CA PRO A 45 -18.64 -3.49 25.77
C PRO A 45 -17.41 -3.98 26.56
N LEU A 46 -16.57 -4.82 25.96
CA LEU A 46 -15.39 -5.39 26.60
C LEU A 46 -14.14 -4.53 26.38
N LYS A 47 -14.24 -3.47 25.58
CA LYS A 47 -13.12 -2.57 25.24
C LYS A 47 -11.87 -3.33 24.79
N LYS A 48 -12.07 -4.40 24.03
CA LYS A 48 -10.98 -5.18 23.46
C LYS A 48 -10.25 -4.31 22.44
N LYS A 49 -8.94 -4.52 22.37
CA LYS A 49 -8.12 -3.99 21.29
C LYS A 49 -8.46 -4.71 19.99
N ILE A 50 -8.41 -3.97 18.89
CA ILE A 50 -8.75 -4.41 17.55
C ILE A 50 -7.56 -5.15 16.93
N ILE A 51 -7.88 -6.22 16.20
CA ILE A 51 -6.96 -6.89 15.29
C ILE A 51 -7.23 -6.33 13.89
N LEU A 52 -6.29 -5.56 13.36
CA LEU A 52 -6.41 -4.95 12.04
C LEU A 52 -5.80 -5.86 10.98
N ILE A 53 -6.54 -6.13 9.92
CA ILE A 53 -6.03 -6.81 8.71
C ILE A 53 -6.16 -5.83 7.55
N SER A 54 -5.05 -5.48 6.91
CA SER A 54 -5.03 -4.65 5.70
C SER A 54 -4.40 -5.41 4.55
N HIS A 55 -4.88 -5.16 3.33
CA HIS A 55 -4.32 -5.75 2.12
C HIS A 55 -3.91 -4.68 1.12
N SER A 56 -2.73 -4.83 0.51
CA SER A 56 -2.24 -3.92 -0.53
C SER A 56 -2.39 -2.46 -0.10
N THR A 57 -3.03 -1.62 -0.91
CA THR A 57 -3.30 -0.20 -0.64
C THR A 57 -4.00 0.08 0.69
N GLY A 58 -4.76 -0.91 1.20
CA GLY A 58 -5.40 -0.81 2.51
C GLY A 58 -4.43 -0.38 3.61
N ALA A 59 -3.16 -0.82 3.54
CA ALA A 59 -2.12 -0.45 4.49
C ALA A 59 -1.85 1.07 4.53
N MET A 60 -1.83 1.75 3.38
CA MET A 60 -1.57 3.19 3.32
C MET A 60 -2.69 4.01 3.94
N VAL A 61 -3.94 3.59 3.72
CA VAL A 61 -5.12 4.33 4.20
C VAL A 61 -5.46 4.02 5.65
N THR A 62 -5.09 2.84 6.16
CA THR A 62 -5.24 2.48 7.58
C THR A 62 -4.11 3.01 8.45
N TRP A 63 -2.89 3.18 7.92
CA TRP A 63 -1.71 3.62 8.68
C TRP A 63 -1.98 4.88 9.53
N PRO A 64 -2.60 5.97 9.02
CA PRO A 64 -2.85 7.15 9.85
C PRO A 64 -3.76 6.89 11.05
N CYS A 65 -4.62 5.87 11.01
CA CYS A 65 -5.41 5.45 12.16
C CYS A 65 -4.55 4.71 13.18
N VAL A 66 -3.69 3.78 12.72
CA VAL A 66 -2.75 3.03 13.59
C VAL A 66 -1.77 3.99 14.25
N ASP A 67 -1.20 4.91 13.48
CA ASP A 67 -0.25 5.92 13.94
C ASP A 67 -0.87 6.81 15.02
N LYS A 68 -2.05 7.39 14.77
CA LYS A 68 -2.68 8.34 15.71
C LYS A 68 -3.34 7.68 16.90
N HIS A 69 -3.70 6.40 16.81
CA HIS A 69 -4.49 5.68 17.81
C HIS A 69 -3.95 4.27 18.11
N PRO A 70 -2.66 4.12 18.46
CA PRO A 70 -2.06 2.80 18.71
C PRO A 70 -2.72 2.05 19.88
N GLU A 71 -3.34 2.78 20.83
CA GLU A 71 -4.09 2.21 21.95
C GLU A 71 -5.25 1.32 21.52
N LEU A 72 -5.79 1.53 20.32
CA LEU A 72 -6.94 0.79 19.81
C LEU A 72 -6.57 -0.60 19.28
N PHE A 73 -5.29 -0.90 19.07
CA PHE A 73 -4.87 -2.09 18.35
C PHE A 73 -4.01 -3.02 19.21
N SER A 74 -4.22 -4.34 19.07
CA SER A 74 -3.34 -5.36 19.62
C SER A 74 -2.44 -5.96 18.54
N ASN A 75 -2.97 -6.10 17.32
CA ASN A 75 -2.26 -6.71 16.20
C ASN A 75 -2.58 -5.95 14.92
N TRP A 76 -1.60 -5.90 14.02
CA TRP A 76 -1.80 -5.44 12.65
C TRP A 76 -1.15 -6.42 11.68
N MET A 77 -1.97 -7.16 10.95
CA MET A 77 -1.53 -8.00 9.84
C MET A 77 -1.60 -7.21 8.54
N ASN A 78 -0.44 -6.77 8.06
CA ASN A 78 -0.27 -6.04 6.83
C ASN A 78 0.07 -7.02 5.69
N MET A 79 -0.91 -7.38 4.86
CA MET A 79 -0.79 -8.39 3.80
C MET A 79 -0.53 -7.76 2.43
N ALA A 80 0.57 -8.14 1.78
CA ALA A 80 1.06 -7.53 0.54
C ALA A 80 1.03 -6.00 0.60
N GLY A 81 1.30 -5.44 1.79
CA GLY A 81 1.07 -4.05 2.13
C GLY A 81 1.71 -3.10 1.14
N CYS A 82 0.88 -2.36 0.43
CA CYS A 82 1.34 -1.42 -0.57
C CYS A 82 1.93 -0.20 0.13
N LEU A 83 3.19 0.09 -0.19
CA LEU A 83 3.71 1.44 -0.36
C LEU A 83 3.58 2.40 0.83
N LEU A 84 4.04 1.96 2.00
CA LEU A 84 4.61 2.92 2.94
C LEU A 84 5.84 3.59 2.31
N ILE A 85 6.46 2.99 1.27
CA ILE A 85 7.44 3.56 0.34
C ILE A 85 6.81 3.88 -1.00
N GLY A 86 7.10 5.04 -1.58
CA GLY A 86 6.56 5.40 -2.88
C GLY A 86 7.14 4.56 -4.01
N SER A 87 6.34 4.33 -5.05
CA SER A 87 6.70 3.60 -6.27
C SER A 87 6.17 4.35 -7.50
N ASN A 88 6.93 4.29 -8.58
CA ASN A 88 6.60 4.81 -9.89
C ASN A 88 5.90 3.77 -10.77
N VAL A 89 5.60 2.56 -10.26
CA VAL A 89 4.99 1.46 -11.02
C VAL A 89 3.78 1.94 -11.83
N PHE A 90 2.93 2.79 -11.22
CA PHE A 90 1.72 3.34 -11.82
C PHE A 90 1.92 4.23 -13.06
N LEU A 91 3.16 4.67 -13.37
CA LEU A 91 3.43 5.42 -14.60
C LEU A 91 3.03 4.63 -15.86
N GLY A 92 3.24 3.30 -15.84
CA GLY A 92 2.83 2.42 -16.93
C GLY A 92 1.33 2.49 -17.16
N GLU A 93 0.56 2.38 -16.09
CA GLU A 93 -0.91 2.38 -16.13
C GLU A 93 -1.48 3.75 -16.54
N PHE A 94 -0.84 4.86 -16.16
CA PHE A 94 -1.25 6.20 -16.61
C PHE A 94 -1.07 6.42 -18.13
N LEU A 95 -0.19 5.64 -18.78
CA LEU A 95 0.08 5.74 -20.21
C LEU A 95 -0.69 4.69 -21.02
N ASN A 96 -0.75 3.46 -20.52
CA ASN A 96 -1.26 2.30 -21.24
C ASN A 96 -2.66 1.85 -20.79
N GLY A 97 -3.17 2.36 -19.66
CA GLY A 97 -4.29 1.74 -18.94
C GLY A 97 -3.82 0.49 -18.18
N TRP A 98 -4.75 -0.23 -17.56
CA TRP A 98 -4.38 -1.39 -16.74
C TRP A 98 -4.00 -2.60 -17.58
N ASP A 99 -2.75 -3.06 -17.46
CA ASP A 99 -2.29 -4.31 -18.08
C ASP A 99 -1.62 -5.28 -17.09
N THR A 100 -1.77 -5.06 -15.78
CA THR A 100 -1.20 -5.96 -14.76
C THR A 100 -1.80 -7.38 -14.90
N PRO A 101 -0.97 -8.43 -15.08
CA PRO A 101 -1.42 -9.81 -15.14
C PRO A 101 -2.21 -10.21 -13.88
N GLY A 102 -3.28 -10.98 -14.04
CA GLY A 102 -4.07 -11.51 -12.91
C GLY A 102 -5.26 -10.66 -12.45
N MET A 103 -5.41 -9.43 -12.93
CA MET A 103 -6.60 -8.58 -12.67
C MET A 103 -7.34 -8.22 -13.96
N SER A 104 -7.76 -9.25 -14.73
CA SER A 104 -8.41 -9.07 -16.03
C SER A 104 -9.67 -8.19 -15.99
N PHE A 105 -10.38 -8.15 -14.86
CA PHE A 105 -11.56 -7.29 -14.67
C PHE A 105 -11.22 -5.78 -14.64
N MET A 106 -9.97 -5.41 -14.40
CA MET A 106 -9.51 -4.01 -14.45
C MET A 106 -9.11 -3.56 -15.85
N LYS A 107 -8.95 -4.48 -16.81
CA LYS A 107 -8.59 -4.17 -18.21
C LYS A 107 -9.64 -3.33 -18.95
N PHE A 108 -10.85 -3.19 -18.39
CA PHE A 108 -11.90 -2.30 -18.91
C PHE A 108 -11.65 -0.82 -18.60
N LEU A 109 -10.74 -0.51 -17.66
CA LEU A 109 -10.44 0.86 -17.29
C LEU A 109 -9.46 1.46 -18.30
N SER A 110 -9.91 2.48 -19.01
CA SER A 110 -9.08 3.24 -19.93
C SER A 110 -8.04 4.11 -19.20
N LYS A 111 -7.01 4.54 -19.91
CA LYS A 111 -6.06 5.57 -19.44
C LYS A 111 -6.75 6.87 -19.00
N ASP A 112 -7.86 7.27 -19.64
CA ASP A 112 -8.70 8.40 -19.18
C ASP A 112 -9.30 8.13 -17.78
N ALA A 113 -9.79 6.91 -17.54
CA ALA A 113 -10.32 6.53 -16.23
C ALA A 113 -9.21 6.55 -15.16
N PHE A 114 -8.05 5.97 -15.44
CA PHE A 114 -6.89 6.01 -14.54
C PHE A 114 -6.47 7.44 -14.20
N PHE A 115 -6.37 8.30 -15.22
CA PHE A 115 -6.08 9.72 -15.05
C PHE A 115 -7.07 10.40 -14.09
N SER A 116 -8.34 10.02 -14.13
CA SER A 116 -9.38 10.63 -13.29
C SER A 116 -9.32 10.23 -11.80
N PHE A 117 -8.49 9.25 -11.41
CA PHE A 117 -8.47 8.71 -10.05
C PHE A 117 -7.39 9.38 -9.19
N PRO A 118 -7.73 10.39 -8.35
CA PRO A 118 -6.77 11.08 -7.50
C PRO A 118 -6.00 10.15 -6.54
N GLY A 119 -6.59 9.04 -6.12
CA GLY A 119 -5.93 8.09 -5.22
C GLY A 119 -4.61 7.53 -5.76
N LEU A 120 -4.57 7.28 -7.08
CA LEU A 120 -3.42 6.64 -7.75
C LEU A 120 -2.15 7.51 -7.76
N TYR A 121 -2.29 8.82 -7.59
CA TYR A 121 -1.13 9.71 -7.50
C TYR A 121 -0.40 9.61 -6.16
N THR A 122 -1.03 9.06 -5.11
CA THR A 122 -0.45 8.91 -3.77
C THR A 122 0.65 7.86 -3.71
N TYR A 123 0.71 7.00 -4.73
CA TYR A 123 1.69 5.93 -4.84
C TYR A 123 3.07 6.49 -5.16
N PHE A 124 3.16 7.64 -5.82
CA PHE A 124 4.44 8.20 -6.24
C PHE A 124 5.33 8.60 -5.06
N PRO A 125 6.66 8.43 -5.19
CA PRO A 125 7.62 8.79 -4.16
C PRO A 125 7.84 10.30 -4.10
N LEU A 126 8.13 10.81 -2.90
CA LEU A 126 8.59 12.19 -2.76
C LEU A 126 10.04 12.30 -3.24
N GLN A 127 10.42 13.47 -3.77
CA GLN A 127 11.75 13.72 -4.35
C GLN A 127 12.93 13.41 -3.41
N ASP A 128 12.74 13.60 -2.10
CA ASP A 128 13.77 13.35 -1.07
C ASP A 128 13.49 12.08 -0.27
N GLU A 129 12.54 11.26 -0.71
CA GLU A 129 12.24 10.01 -0.03
C GLU A 129 13.44 9.06 -0.19
N GLU A 130 14.10 8.74 0.93
CA GLU A 130 15.18 7.77 0.96
C GLU A 130 14.60 6.40 0.62
N ILE A 131 14.84 5.98 -0.61
CA ILE A 131 14.31 4.74 -1.16
C ILE A 131 15.50 3.81 -1.20
N ALA A 132 15.55 2.97 -0.18
CA ALA A 132 16.65 2.09 0.18
C ALA A 132 17.48 1.64 -1.03
N GLY A 133 18.57 2.39 -1.26
CA GLY A 133 19.53 2.20 -2.34
C GLY A 133 18.88 1.88 -3.69
N GLU A 134 18.68 2.88 -4.55
CA GLU A 134 18.31 2.71 -5.97
C GLU A 134 16.96 1.99 -6.23
N GLY A 135 15.91 2.33 -5.48
CA GLY A 135 14.57 1.73 -5.68
C GLY A 135 13.59 2.55 -6.52
N ASP A 136 12.35 2.05 -6.53
CA ASP A 136 11.08 2.27 -7.28
C ASP A 136 10.64 3.68 -7.67
N ALA A 137 11.55 4.63 -7.73
CA ALA A 137 11.26 6.05 -7.74
C ALA A 137 12.15 6.83 -8.67
N ILE A 138 13.27 6.24 -9.01
CA ILE A 138 14.29 6.90 -9.77
C ILE A 138 14.13 6.43 -11.20
N MET A 139 14.20 7.36 -12.15
CA MET A 139 14.30 6.98 -13.55
C MET A 139 15.78 6.85 -13.90
N ILE A 140 16.14 5.87 -14.71
CA ILE A 140 17.53 5.58 -15.07
C ILE A 140 17.72 5.91 -16.54
N ASP A 141 18.74 6.70 -16.91
CA ASP A 141 19.04 6.92 -18.33
C ASP A 141 19.80 5.75 -18.99
N GLU A 142 20.03 5.86 -20.28
CA GLU A 142 20.75 4.85 -21.06
C GLU A 142 22.18 4.56 -20.57
N HIS A 143 22.78 5.49 -19.80
CA HIS A 143 24.12 5.36 -19.23
C HIS A 143 24.12 4.84 -17.78
N GLY A 144 22.94 4.58 -17.21
CA GLY A 144 22.81 4.13 -15.84
C GLY A 144 22.79 5.28 -14.81
N HIS A 145 22.68 6.54 -15.23
CA HIS A 145 22.58 7.63 -14.27
C HIS A 145 21.15 7.78 -13.75
N TYR A 146 21.08 8.03 -12.45
CA TYR A 146 19.85 8.27 -11.70
C TYR A 146 19.34 9.68 -11.90
N HIS A 147 18.07 9.81 -12.34
CA HIS A 147 17.36 11.08 -12.43
C HIS A 147 16.47 11.27 -11.22
N ASN A 148 16.72 12.33 -10.47
CA ASN A 148 15.84 12.74 -9.37
C ASN A 148 14.60 13.45 -9.95
N VAL A 149 13.45 12.80 -9.86
CA VAL A 149 12.19 13.23 -10.50
C VAL A 149 11.21 13.68 -9.41
N ASP A 150 10.76 14.94 -9.44
CA ASP A 150 9.62 15.37 -8.60
C ASP A 150 8.31 14.97 -9.29
N TYR A 151 7.80 13.80 -8.94
CA TYR A 151 6.51 13.30 -9.41
C TYR A 151 5.31 14.17 -9.00
N PHE A 152 5.49 15.09 -8.06
CA PHE A 152 4.44 15.99 -7.61
C PHE A 152 4.54 17.39 -8.21
N ASP A 153 5.40 17.58 -9.22
CA ASP A 153 5.41 18.77 -10.07
C ASP A 153 4.84 18.44 -11.46
N MET A 154 3.76 19.12 -11.85
CA MET A 154 3.16 18.98 -13.18
C MET A 154 4.17 19.30 -14.30
N ARG A 155 5.12 20.21 -14.07
CA ARG A 155 6.16 20.54 -15.06
C ARG A 155 7.05 19.35 -15.35
N THR A 156 7.31 18.51 -14.35
CA THR A 156 8.02 17.23 -14.51
C THR A 156 7.24 16.30 -15.43
N TRP A 157 5.94 16.14 -15.19
CA TRP A 157 5.08 15.30 -16.03
C TRP A 157 5.05 15.77 -17.48
N GLN A 158 4.96 17.08 -17.68
CA GLN A 158 5.01 17.68 -19.02
C GLN A 158 6.38 17.52 -19.67
N LYS A 159 7.47 17.76 -18.94
CA LYS A 159 8.86 17.66 -19.44
C LYS A 159 9.18 16.25 -19.92
N TYR A 160 8.70 15.24 -19.20
CA TYR A 160 9.03 13.84 -19.42
C TYR A 160 7.94 13.03 -20.13
N ASN A 161 6.90 13.71 -20.66
CA ASN A 161 5.76 13.09 -21.33
C ASN A 161 5.09 11.97 -20.49
N LEU A 162 4.88 12.22 -19.20
CA LEU A 162 4.26 11.25 -18.28
C LEU A 162 2.74 11.35 -18.32
N GLY A 163 2.07 10.21 -18.14
CA GLY A 163 0.62 10.11 -18.09
C GLY A 163 -0.07 10.83 -19.25
N ILE A 164 -1.01 11.73 -18.95
CA ILE A 164 -1.82 12.43 -19.97
C ILE A 164 -0.99 13.17 -21.03
N PHE A 165 0.22 13.65 -20.68
CA PHE A 165 1.11 14.31 -21.62
C PHE A 165 1.80 13.36 -22.60
N GLY A 166 1.90 12.07 -22.26
CA GLY A 166 2.50 11.06 -23.15
C GLY A 166 1.52 10.44 -24.14
N TRP A 167 0.22 10.67 -24.00
CA TRP A 167 -0.78 10.05 -24.86
C TRP A 167 -1.86 10.97 -25.43
N LYS A 168 -1.93 12.24 -25.01
CA LYS A 168 -2.75 13.28 -25.67
C LYS A 168 -1.86 14.29 -26.37
N ASP A 169 -2.25 14.67 -27.58
CA ASP A 169 -1.61 15.75 -28.34
C ASP A 169 -1.91 17.13 -27.74
N VAL A 170 -3.12 17.31 -27.20
CA VAL A 170 -3.58 18.55 -26.58
C VAL A 170 -4.16 18.24 -25.20
N VAL A 171 -3.54 18.81 -24.16
CA VAL A 171 -4.01 18.71 -22.77
C VAL A 171 -4.71 20.01 -22.39
N THR A 172 -5.98 19.90 -21.98
CA THR A 172 -6.84 21.05 -21.68
C THR A 172 -6.46 21.74 -20.36
N ALA A 173 -7.05 22.91 -20.10
CA ALA A 173 -6.84 23.63 -18.85
C ALA A 173 -7.46 22.87 -17.66
N GLU A 174 -8.62 22.25 -17.86
CA GLU A 174 -9.33 21.44 -16.88
C GLU A 174 -8.52 20.20 -16.48
N GLU A 175 -7.91 19.52 -17.46
CA GLU A 175 -7.05 18.36 -17.23
C GLU A 175 -5.79 18.73 -16.46
N LYS A 176 -5.14 19.83 -16.83
CA LYS A 176 -3.98 20.37 -16.08
C LYS A 176 -4.37 20.71 -14.65
N LYS A 177 -5.54 21.32 -14.45
CA LYS A 177 -6.08 21.64 -13.13
C LYS A 177 -6.35 20.39 -12.30
N HIS A 178 -6.96 19.36 -12.89
CA HIS A 178 -7.19 18.06 -12.24
C HIS A 178 -5.88 17.40 -11.81
N LEU A 179 -4.90 17.33 -12.72
CA LEU A 179 -3.58 16.76 -12.41
C LEU A 179 -2.90 17.53 -11.28
N MET A 180 -2.86 18.86 -11.36
CA MET A 180 -2.25 19.71 -10.34
C MET A 180 -2.90 19.51 -8.96
N HIS A 181 -4.24 19.43 -8.89
CA HIS A 181 -4.94 19.17 -7.63
C HIS A 181 -4.67 17.76 -7.09
N SER A 182 -4.69 16.75 -7.96
CA SER A 182 -4.44 15.35 -7.58
C SER A 182 -3.02 15.16 -7.05
N LEU A 183 -2.03 15.74 -7.74
CA LEU A 183 -0.63 15.75 -7.28
C LEU A 183 -0.47 16.49 -5.95
N ALA A 184 -1.11 17.64 -5.77
CA ALA A 184 -1.04 18.40 -4.53
C ALA A 184 -1.62 17.62 -3.34
N ALA A 185 -2.80 17.03 -3.51
CA ALA A 185 -3.46 16.21 -2.48
C ALA A 185 -2.61 14.98 -2.11
N ALA A 186 -2.08 14.28 -3.12
CA ALA A 186 -1.19 13.14 -2.91
C ALA A 186 0.11 13.54 -2.18
N LYS A 187 0.76 14.65 -2.60
CA LYS A 187 1.97 15.19 -1.95
C LYS A 187 1.70 15.51 -0.47
N GLN A 188 0.56 16.13 -0.19
CA GLN A 188 0.15 16.49 1.17
C GLN A 188 -0.03 15.23 2.03
N PHE A 189 -0.78 14.24 1.54
CA PHE A 189 -1.01 12.98 2.26
C PHE A 189 0.32 12.29 2.60
N ARG A 190 1.21 12.13 1.62
CA ARG A 190 2.51 11.49 1.83
C ARG A 190 3.38 12.23 2.84
N LYS A 191 3.50 13.55 2.72
CA LYS A 191 4.26 14.37 3.67
C LYS A 191 3.71 14.29 5.09
N LYS A 192 2.39 14.18 5.22
CA LYS A 192 1.70 14.15 6.51
C LYS A 192 1.89 12.81 7.23
N TYR A 193 1.85 11.69 6.50
CA TYR A 193 1.75 10.36 7.13
C TYR A 193 2.87 9.37 6.80
N LEU A 194 3.56 9.53 5.68
CA LEU A 194 4.52 8.53 5.18
C LEU A 194 5.96 9.04 5.15
N PHE A 195 6.16 10.36 5.15
CA PHE A 195 7.46 10.99 5.04
C PHE A 195 7.58 12.27 5.87
N CYS A 196 7.92 12.14 7.15
CA CYS A 196 8.20 13.27 8.03
C CYS A 196 9.67 13.73 7.87
N ASN A 197 9.90 14.73 7.02
CA ASN A 197 11.18 15.46 6.93
C ASN A 197 12.44 14.59 6.72
N GLY A 198 12.40 13.58 5.84
CA GLY A 198 13.58 12.71 5.59
C GLY A 198 13.87 11.68 6.67
N LYS A 199 12.97 11.50 7.65
CA LYS A 199 13.19 10.62 8.81
C LYS A 199 12.19 9.46 8.90
N LYS A 200 11.86 8.88 7.76
CA LYS A 200 10.78 7.89 7.62
C LYS A 200 10.83 6.69 8.56
N TYR A 201 12.00 6.09 8.76
CA TYR A 201 12.20 4.93 9.64
C TYR A 201 12.74 5.31 11.01
N LYS A 202 12.67 6.59 11.38
CA LYS A 202 13.08 7.05 12.71
C LYS A 202 11.83 7.25 13.56
N PRO A 203 11.91 7.05 14.88
CA PRO A 203 10.78 7.28 15.79
C PRO A 203 10.12 8.65 15.61
N SER A 204 10.89 9.68 15.21
CA SER A 204 10.37 11.03 14.93
C SER A 204 9.37 11.14 13.76
N ALA A 205 9.13 10.06 13.01
CA ALA A 205 8.08 10.00 11.99
C ALA A 205 6.73 9.49 12.54
N LEU A 206 6.70 9.03 13.79
CA LEU A 206 5.47 8.64 14.47
C LEU A 206 4.77 9.88 15.04
N SER A 207 3.45 9.84 15.11
CA SER A 207 2.66 10.87 15.77
C SER A 207 2.70 10.77 17.30
N ARG A 208 3.18 9.64 17.84
CA ARG A 208 3.38 9.39 19.27
C ARG A 208 4.76 8.78 19.56
N ASP A 209 5.07 8.59 20.83
CA ASP A 209 6.33 7.98 21.26
C ASP A 209 6.36 6.49 20.88
N ILE A 210 7.54 5.95 20.56
CA ILE A 210 7.69 4.57 20.07
C ILE A 210 7.19 3.54 21.10
N GLU A 211 7.26 3.87 22.39
CA GLU A 211 6.75 3.10 23.51
C GLU A 211 5.24 2.84 23.40
N ASP A 212 4.46 3.78 22.84
CA ASP A 212 3.02 3.63 22.67
C ASP A 212 2.63 2.56 21.64
N TYR A 213 3.60 2.05 20.86
CA TYR A 213 3.37 1.04 19.83
C TYR A 213 3.92 -0.35 20.22
N GLN A 214 4.68 -0.45 21.32
CA GLN A 214 5.38 -1.68 21.68
C GLN A 214 4.45 -2.86 21.99
N HIS A 215 3.19 -2.59 22.34
CA HIS A 215 2.17 -3.61 22.56
C HIS A 215 1.52 -4.13 21.28
N ILE A 216 1.80 -3.53 20.12
CA ILE A 216 1.18 -3.91 18.85
C ILE A 216 2.06 -4.96 18.16
N ASP A 217 1.50 -6.15 17.97
CA ASP A 217 2.12 -7.18 17.14
C ASP A 217 1.88 -6.88 15.66
N ILE A 218 2.88 -6.30 15.00
CA ILE A 218 2.82 -5.98 13.57
C ILE A 218 3.42 -7.12 12.76
N ILE A 219 2.65 -7.67 11.83
CA ILE A 219 3.06 -8.74 10.91
C ILE A 219 2.99 -8.21 9.49
N CYS A 220 4.14 -8.16 8.81
CA CYS A 220 4.23 -7.90 7.38
C CYS A 220 4.25 -9.23 6.63
N TYR A 221 3.17 -9.53 5.93
CA TYR A 221 2.99 -10.77 5.17
C TYR A 221 3.15 -10.51 3.67
N GLY A 222 4.10 -11.15 3.00
CA GLY A 222 4.38 -10.86 1.59
C GLY A 222 5.22 -11.92 0.88
N SER A 223 5.51 -11.71 -0.40
CA SER A 223 6.37 -12.58 -1.21
C SER A 223 7.60 -11.82 -1.68
N LYS A 224 8.71 -12.54 -1.83
CA LYS A 224 9.94 -12.05 -2.47
C LYS A 224 10.39 -12.93 -3.63
N SER A 225 9.51 -13.84 -4.07
CA SER A 225 9.84 -14.89 -5.05
C SER A 225 9.82 -14.42 -6.50
N PHE A 226 9.41 -13.16 -6.76
CA PHE A 226 9.26 -12.65 -8.12
C PHE A 226 10.16 -11.44 -8.38
N PRO A 227 10.82 -11.41 -9.55
CA PRO A 227 11.41 -10.19 -10.07
C PRO A 227 10.31 -9.13 -10.23
N THR A 228 10.47 -8.02 -9.53
CA THR A 228 9.47 -6.96 -9.44
C THR A 228 10.05 -5.68 -10.01
N HIS A 229 9.22 -4.88 -10.67
CA HIS A 229 9.62 -3.61 -11.28
C HIS A 229 10.39 -2.74 -10.28
N SER A 230 11.48 -2.10 -10.74
CA SER A 230 12.15 -1.09 -9.92
C SER A 230 12.39 0.23 -10.63
N ASN A 231 12.82 0.26 -11.88
CA ASN A 231 13.03 1.53 -12.55
C ASN A 231 12.58 1.48 -14.00
N PHE A 232 12.10 2.61 -14.50
CA PHE A 232 11.91 2.83 -15.94
C PHE A 232 13.14 3.48 -16.55
N GLU A 233 13.33 3.25 -17.85
CA GLU A 233 14.41 3.86 -18.62
C GLU A 233 14.00 5.22 -19.18
N MET A 234 14.88 6.21 -19.06
CA MET A 234 14.78 7.49 -19.77
C MET A 234 15.52 7.42 -21.10
N LYS A 235 14.82 7.80 -22.17
CA LYS A 235 15.37 7.98 -23.52
C LYS A 235 15.25 9.46 -23.89
N GLY A 236 16.27 10.24 -23.51
CA GLY A 236 16.23 11.70 -23.63
C GLY A 236 15.17 12.31 -22.70
N SER A 237 14.12 12.89 -23.28
CA SER A 237 13.01 13.50 -22.53
C SER A 237 11.77 12.61 -22.45
N THR A 238 11.85 11.33 -22.83
CA THR A 238 10.74 10.39 -22.69
C THR A 238 11.09 9.25 -21.76
N CYS A 239 10.10 8.79 -21.00
CA CYS A 239 10.21 7.61 -20.14
C CYS A 239 9.62 6.41 -20.88
N ASP A 240 10.40 5.34 -21.05
CA ASP A 240 9.90 4.09 -21.60
C ASP A 240 9.24 3.27 -20.49
N VAL A 241 7.92 3.43 -20.35
CA VAL A 241 7.13 2.76 -19.31
C VAL A 241 6.69 1.35 -19.68
N ASN A 242 7.00 0.88 -20.89
CA ASN A 242 6.55 -0.44 -21.36
C ASN A 242 7.42 -1.57 -20.82
N LYS A 243 8.61 -1.24 -20.30
CA LYS A 243 9.54 -2.23 -19.77
C LYS A 243 10.34 -1.66 -18.60
N SER A 244 10.41 -2.44 -17.53
CA SER A 244 11.34 -2.19 -16.43
C SER A 244 12.78 -2.26 -16.94
N LYS A 245 13.56 -1.21 -16.68
CA LYS A 245 15.01 -1.19 -16.90
C LYS A 245 15.74 -2.13 -15.94
N SER A 246 15.24 -2.19 -14.71
CA SER A 246 15.76 -3.02 -13.62
C SER A 246 14.60 -3.66 -12.86
N THR A 247 14.89 -4.79 -12.23
CA THR A 247 13.97 -5.48 -11.32
C THR A 247 14.68 -5.85 -10.02
N ARG A 248 13.89 -6.09 -8.96
CA ARG A 248 14.38 -6.50 -7.63
C ARG A 248 13.52 -7.63 -7.05
N GLU A 249 13.95 -8.17 -5.93
CA GLU A 249 13.15 -9.16 -5.18
C GLU A 249 11.86 -8.52 -4.66
N GLY A 250 10.72 -9.13 -4.97
CA GLY A 250 9.40 -8.67 -4.55
C GLY A 250 8.30 -9.70 -4.83
N ASP A 251 7.06 -9.26 -4.80
CA ASP A 251 5.89 -10.12 -5.00
C ASP A 251 5.38 -10.13 -6.45
N GLY A 252 6.08 -9.49 -7.38
CA GLY A 252 5.70 -9.32 -8.78
C GLY A 252 5.05 -7.96 -9.06
N THR A 253 4.59 -7.26 -8.02
CA THR A 253 4.01 -5.91 -8.08
C THR A 253 4.79 -4.92 -7.22
N LEU A 254 5.12 -5.32 -5.99
CA LEU A 254 5.80 -4.52 -4.97
C LEU A 254 7.11 -5.15 -4.56
N ASN A 255 8.16 -4.34 -4.51
CA ASN A 255 9.44 -4.78 -3.98
C ASN A 255 9.34 -5.14 -2.49
N PHE A 256 10.22 -6.05 -2.05
CA PHE A 256 10.30 -6.53 -0.66
C PHE A 256 10.26 -5.39 0.36
N GLU A 257 11.06 -4.35 0.11
CA GLU A 257 11.15 -3.12 0.90
C GLU A 257 9.79 -2.43 1.13
N CYS A 258 8.92 -2.41 0.12
CA CYS A 258 7.67 -1.67 0.12
C CYS A 258 6.63 -2.24 1.11
N TRP A 259 6.65 -3.55 1.34
CA TRP A 259 5.70 -4.24 2.20
C TRP A 259 6.31 -4.74 3.52
N SER A 260 7.64 -4.93 3.58
CA SER A 260 8.33 -5.48 4.76
C SER A 260 8.68 -4.45 5.85
N LYS A 261 8.47 -3.15 5.59
CA LYS A 261 8.80 -2.06 6.52
C LYS A 261 7.59 -1.18 6.79
N VAL A 262 7.53 -0.61 8.00
CA VAL A 262 6.53 0.39 8.40
C VAL A 262 7.20 1.69 8.87
N PRO A 263 6.54 2.86 8.77
CA PRO A 263 7.09 4.13 9.26
C PRO A 263 7.41 4.08 10.75
N GLY A 264 8.31 4.97 11.18
CA GLY A 264 8.72 5.06 12.57
C GLY A 264 9.78 4.05 13.02
N GLY A 265 10.12 3.08 12.16
CA GLY A 265 11.05 2.01 12.52
C GLY A 265 10.47 1.05 13.55
N LEU A 266 9.14 0.90 13.58
CA LEU A 266 8.47 -0.04 14.48
C LEU A 266 8.94 -1.47 14.21
N LYS A 267 9.01 -2.26 15.27
CA LYS A 267 9.37 -3.67 15.17
C LYS A 267 8.27 -4.43 14.44
N VAL A 268 8.63 -5.16 13.39
CA VAL A 268 7.70 -5.99 12.61
C VAL A 268 8.19 -7.43 12.57
N LYS A 269 7.24 -8.37 12.51
CA LYS A 269 7.49 -9.77 12.15
C LYS A 269 7.29 -9.90 10.64
N ILE A 270 8.29 -10.37 9.92
CA ILE A 270 8.19 -10.64 8.49
C ILE A 270 7.80 -12.10 8.30
N GLU A 271 6.69 -12.33 7.59
CA GLU A 271 6.21 -13.65 7.24
C GLU A 271 6.10 -13.78 5.73
N TYR A 272 6.71 -14.81 5.17
CA TYR A 272 6.69 -15.05 3.73
C TYR A 272 5.48 -15.89 3.34
N ALA A 273 4.82 -15.53 2.24
CA ALA A 273 3.82 -16.36 1.60
C ALA A 273 4.41 -17.67 1.05
N GLU A 274 3.54 -18.55 0.60
CA GLU A 274 3.96 -19.79 -0.07
C GLU A 274 4.83 -19.50 -1.31
N GLU A 275 5.80 -20.37 -1.58
CA GLU A 275 6.71 -20.23 -2.71
C GLU A 275 5.93 -20.14 -4.03
N GLY A 276 6.27 -19.16 -4.86
CA GLY A 276 5.55 -18.90 -6.12
C GLY A 276 4.27 -18.08 -5.98
N SER A 277 3.94 -17.57 -4.78
CA SER A 277 2.86 -16.60 -4.61
C SER A 277 3.21 -15.25 -5.26
N ASN A 278 2.52 -14.91 -6.36
CA ASN A 278 2.56 -13.59 -6.99
C ASN A 278 1.41 -12.75 -6.42
N HIS A 279 1.72 -11.53 -5.98
CA HIS A 279 0.82 -10.59 -5.32
C HIS A 279 -0.13 -11.26 -4.32
N VAL A 280 0.42 -11.52 -3.12
CA VAL A 280 -0.14 -12.43 -2.12
C VAL A 280 -1.64 -12.22 -1.90
N ALA A 281 -2.43 -13.23 -2.24
CA ALA A 281 -3.88 -13.21 -2.08
C ALA A 281 -4.28 -13.46 -0.62
N LEU A 282 -5.44 -12.92 -0.22
CA LEU A 282 -6.07 -13.14 1.09
C LEU A 282 -6.56 -14.58 1.34
N VAL A 283 -6.23 -15.53 0.46
CA VAL A 283 -6.75 -16.92 0.48
C VAL A 283 -5.67 -17.97 0.72
N ASP A 284 -4.44 -17.54 1.01
CA ASP A 284 -3.31 -18.40 1.30
C ASP A 284 -3.52 -19.16 2.63
N VAL A 285 -3.31 -20.48 2.63
CA VAL A 285 -3.43 -21.36 3.80
C VAL A 285 -2.50 -20.91 4.92
N LYS A 286 -1.28 -20.48 4.58
CA LYS A 286 -0.34 -19.96 5.57
C LYS A 286 -0.82 -18.64 6.16
N ALA A 287 -1.42 -17.76 5.36
CA ALA A 287 -2.03 -16.53 5.86
C ALA A 287 -3.19 -16.83 6.81
N HIS A 288 -4.07 -17.77 6.45
CA HIS A 288 -5.18 -18.20 7.30
C HIS A 288 -4.67 -18.78 8.64
N ASN A 289 -3.63 -19.61 8.61
CA ASN A 289 -3.02 -20.15 9.84
C ASN A 289 -2.46 -19.03 10.74
N LEU A 290 -1.78 -18.05 10.15
CA LEU A 290 -1.32 -16.87 10.90
C LEU A 290 -2.49 -16.07 11.49
N MET A 291 -3.60 -15.89 10.75
CA MET A 291 -4.79 -15.24 11.28
C MET A 291 -5.39 -16.02 12.47
N LEU A 292 -5.47 -17.36 12.37
CA LEU A 292 -5.92 -18.20 13.49
C LEU A 292 -5.00 -18.08 14.70
N ASP A 293 -3.69 -18.03 14.49
CA ASP A 293 -2.72 -17.81 15.56
C ASP A 293 -2.95 -16.46 16.23
N ILE A 294 -3.19 -15.40 15.46
CA ILE A 294 -3.47 -14.05 15.96
C ILE A 294 -4.79 -13.98 16.73
N PHE A 295 -5.87 -14.54 16.19
CA PHE A 295 -7.20 -14.49 16.82
C PHE A 295 -7.27 -15.31 18.12
N PHE A 296 -6.49 -16.38 18.21
CA PHE A 296 -6.61 -17.38 19.27
C PHE A 296 -5.27 -17.67 19.97
N GLN A 297 -4.37 -16.68 20.08
CA GLN A 297 -2.99 -16.82 20.61
C GLN A 297 -2.90 -17.59 21.93
N GLN A 298 -3.96 -17.57 22.75
CA GLN A 298 -4.00 -18.23 24.07
C GLN A 298 -5.14 -19.25 24.22
N ASP A 299 -5.87 -19.55 23.15
CA ASP A 299 -7.01 -20.45 23.16
C ASP A 299 -6.82 -21.57 22.13
N SER A 300 -6.00 -22.57 22.50
CA SER A 300 -5.68 -23.71 21.64
C SER A 300 -6.91 -24.57 21.30
N PHE A 301 -7.93 -24.57 22.16
CA PHE A 301 -9.17 -25.30 21.95
C PHE A 301 -10.04 -24.61 20.89
N THR A 302 -10.26 -23.30 21.02
CA THR A 302 -11.01 -22.52 20.04
C THR A 302 -10.28 -22.49 18.70
N ARG A 303 -8.94 -22.34 18.70
CA ARG A 303 -8.11 -22.46 17.51
C ARG A 303 -8.34 -23.78 16.78
N LYS A 304 -8.24 -24.92 17.49
CA LYS A 304 -8.45 -26.25 16.91
C LYS A 304 -9.88 -26.40 16.35
N SER A 305 -10.87 -25.87 17.07
CA SER A 305 -12.26 -25.91 16.64
C SER A 305 -12.48 -25.08 15.38
N ALA A 306 -11.86 -23.89 15.29
CA ALA A 306 -11.86 -23.03 14.11
C ALA A 306 -11.18 -23.70 12.90
N SER A 307 -10.01 -24.32 13.09
CA SER A 307 -9.30 -25.06 12.04
C SER A 307 -10.17 -26.19 11.47
N ASN A 308 -10.78 -27.01 12.34
CA ASN A 308 -11.67 -28.09 11.92
C ASN A 308 -12.87 -27.56 11.11
N LEU A 309 -13.48 -26.45 11.55
CA LEU A 309 -14.61 -25.81 10.86
C LEU A 309 -14.22 -25.35 9.44
N LEU A 310 -12.98 -24.89 9.26
CA LEU A 310 -12.46 -24.39 8.00
C LEU A 310 -11.86 -25.48 7.11
N GLY A 311 -11.79 -26.73 7.58
CA GLY A 311 -11.17 -27.85 6.86
C GLY A 311 -9.64 -27.71 6.73
N MET A 312 -9.00 -27.07 7.71
CA MET A 312 -7.55 -26.84 7.77
C MET A 312 -6.85 -27.76 8.77
#